data_AF-A0A257KAX8-F1
#
_entry.id   AF-A0A257KAX8-F1
#
_cell.length_a   1.000
_cell.length_b   1.000
_cell.length_c   1.000
_cell.angle_alpha   90.00
_cell.angle_beta   90.00
_cell.angle_gamma   90.00
#
_symmetry.space_group_name_H-M   'P 1'
#
loop_
_entity.id
_entity.type
_entity.pdbx_description
1 polymer ?
#
loop_
_entity_poly.entity_id
_entity_poly.type
_entity_poly.pdbx_seq_one_letter_code
_entity_poly.pdbx_strand_id
1 'polypeptide(L)'
;MKHIKILLMFICLTFTQWSAACDCESQGNFLKVAEKTQFVALIKVTKYLTFKDIYNENMPMSMEVEIVAVYKGQETRKKVTVWGDNGILCRPYLSTFKTGNYYVIAFNRASETSRGLASEGEKDSDYSISICGEYWLEADMQRKTAKSPTTTYQTQLKLKELKLAFR
;
A
#
# COMPACT_ATOMS: atom_id res chain seq x y z
N MET A 1 -9.90 15.33 -53.49
CA MET A 1 -10.68 15.25 -52.23
C MET A 1 -10.58 13.91 -51.48
N LYS A 2 -10.19 12.78 -52.10
CA LYS A 2 -9.98 11.50 -51.38
C LYS A 2 -8.72 11.46 -50.49
N HIS A 3 -7.62 12.09 -50.91
CA HIS A 3 -6.35 12.09 -50.16
C HIS A 3 -6.40 12.91 -48.86
N ILE A 4 -7.26 13.95 -48.78
CA ILE A 4 -7.48 14.73 -47.55
C ILE A 4 -8.14 13.89 -46.44
N LYS A 5 -9.03 12.95 -46.81
CA LYS A 5 -9.68 12.05 -45.84
C LYS A 5 -8.69 11.01 -45.27
N ILE A 6 -7.72 10.58 -46.06
CA ILE A 6 -6.67 9.64 -45.62
C ILE A 6 -5.67 10.33 -44.69
N LEU A 7 -5.32 11.59 -44.97
CA LEU A 7 -4.43 12.38 -44.12
C LEU A 7 -5.06 12.67 -42.74
N LEU A 8 -6.36 12.95 -42.69
CA LEU A 8 -7.12 13.15 -41.43
C LEU A 8 -7.25 11.85 -40.61
N MET A 9 -7.34 10.69 -41.26
CA MET A 9 -7.40 9.40 -40.58
C MET A 9 -6.06 9.03 -39.91
N PHE A 10 -4.93 9.48 -40.47
CA PHE A 10 -3.59 9.26 -39.91
C PHE A 10 -3.30 10.14 -38.67
N ILE A 11 -3.84 11.36 -38.62
CA ILE A 11 -3.64 12.31 -37.50
C ILE A 11 -4.35 11.87 -36.22
N CYS A 12 -5.43 11.08 -36.31
CA CYS A 12 -6.16 10.58 -35.13
C CYS A 12 -5.42 9.43 -34.40
N LEU A 13 -4.48 8.75 -35.05
CA LEU A 13 -3.77 7.60 -34.48
C LEU A 13 -2.52 7.97 -33.64
N THR A 14 -2.12 9.24 -33.63
CA THR A 14 -0.89 9.68 -32.91
C THR A 14 -1.16 10.34 -31.56
N PHE A 15 -2.42 10.43 -31.12
CA PHE A 15 -2.76 10.86 -29.77
C PHE A 15 -2.89 9.63 -28.86
N THR A 16 -1.77 8.97 -28.57
CA THR A 16 -1.74 8.02 -27.46
C THR A 16 -1.92 8.82 -26.17
N GLN A 17 -3.08 8.67 -25.54
CA GLN A 17 -3.38 9.32 -24.27
C GLN A 17 -2.39 8.82 -23.21
N TRP A 18 -1.80 9.76 -22.46
CA TRP A 18 -0.94 9.45 -21.32
C TRP A 18 -1.81 8.78 -20.25
N SER A 19 -1.76 7.45 -20.16
CA SER A 19 -2.35 6.74 -19.04
C SER A 19 -1.41 6.91 -17.85
N ALA A 20 -1.78 7.78 -16.90
CA ALA A 20 -1.15 7.83 -15.60
C ALA A 20 -1.63 6.64 -14.77
N ALA A 21 -1.17 5.44 -15.13
CA ALA A 21 -1.25 4.30 -14.24
C ALA A 21 -0.03 4.34 -13.31
N CYS A 22 -0.20 3.84 -12.09
CA CYS A 22 0.98 3.49 -11.32
C CYS A 22 1.69 2.33 -12.03
N ASP A 23 2.85 2.63 -12.61
CA ASP A 23 3.77 1.62 -13.13
C ASP A 23 5.03 1.63 -12.26
N CYS A 24 5.31 0.49 -11.65
CA CYS A 24 6.52 0.31 -10.86
C CYS A 24 7.02 -1.12 -10.98
N GLU A 25 8.35 -1.24 -11.08
CA GLU A 25 8.99 -2.55 -11.06
C GLU A 25 8.78 -3.20 -9.67
N SER A 26 8.40 -4.47 -9.67
CA SER A 26 8.20 -5.22 -8.43
C SER A 26 9.49 -5.26 -7.62
N GLN A 27 9.43 -4.80 -6.37
CA GLN A 27 10.58 -4.78 -5.48
C GLN A 27 10.82 -6.14 -4.79
N GLY A 28 9.96 -7.12 -5.04
CA GLY A 28 10.08 -8.51 -4.61
C GLY A 28 9.11 -8.92 -3.50
N ASN A 29 9.41 -10.07 -2.88
CA ASN A 29 8.62 -10.64 -1.79
C ASN A 29 8.75 -9.86 -0.47
N PHE A 30 7.93 -10.24 0.51
CA PHE A 30 7.86 -9.53 1.78
C PHE A 30 9.20 -9.38 2.49
N LEU A 31 10.00 -10.44 2.58
CA LEU A 31 11.30 -10.39 3.26
C LEU A 31 12.25 -9.39 2.59
N LYS A 32 12.28 -9.38 1.25
CA LYS A 32 13.14 -8.48 0.47
C LYS A 32 12.73 -7.02 0.59
N VAL A 33 11.43 -6.71 0.58
CA VAL A 33 10.97 -5.31 0.74
C VAL A 33 11.10 -4.84 2.19
N ALA A 34 10.76 -5.69 3.16
CA ALA A 34 10.86 -5.39 4.59
C ALA A 34 12.31 -5.10 5.02
N GLU A 35 13.29 -5.80 4.44
CA GLU A 35 14.72 -5.53 4.65
C GLU A 35 15.12 -4.10 4.23
N LYS A 36 14.47 -3.52 3.23
CA LYS A 36 14.76 -2.15 2.74
C LYS A 36 13.95 -1.07 3.45
N THR A 37 12.77 -1.40 3.98
CA THR A 37 11.95 -0.43 4.72
C THR A 37 12.53 -0.10 6.09
N GLN A 38 12.24 1.10 6.60
CA GLN A 38 12.71 1.53 7.91
C GLN A 38 11.84 1.05 9.07
N PHE A 39 10.58 0.70 8.80
CA PHE A 39 9.61 0.33 9.83
C PHE A 39 8.81 -0.89 9.40
N VAL A 40 8.81 -1.93 10.23
CA VAL A 40 8.03 -3.16 10.02
C VAL A 40 7.31 -3.47 11.31
N ALA A 41 6.00 -3.69 11.25
CA ALA A 41 5.20 -3.98 12.44
C ALA A 41 4.07 -4.97 12.17
N LEU A 42 3.75 -5.73 13.21
CA LEU A 42 2.47 -6.42 13.33
C LEU A 42 1.44 -5.41 13.85
N ILE A 43 0.38 -5.22 13.10
CA ILE A 43 -0.68 -4.26 13.41
C ILE A 43 -2.06 -4.92 13.44
N LYS A 44 -3.02 -4.20 14.00
CA LYS A 44 -4.46 -4.47 13.89
C LYS A 44 -5.15 -3.25 13.28
N VAL A 45 -5.98 -3.45 12.26
CA VAL A 45 -6.79 -2.37 11.70
C VAL A 45 -7.94 -2.07 12.66
N THR A 46 -8.09 -0.82 13.07
CA THR A 46 -9.10 -0.45 14.08
C THR A 46 -10.31 0.27 13.49
N LYS A 47 -10.11 1.16 12.51
CA LYS A 47 -11.18 1.85 11.78
C LYS A 47 -10.63 2.56 10.53
N TYR A 48 -11.49 2.82 9.57
CA TYR A 48 -11.24 3.82 8.53
C TYR A 48 -11.52 5.22 9.06
N LEU A 49 -10.79 6.21 8.59
CA LEU A 49 -10.81 7.58 9.12
C LEU A 49 -11.38 8.58 8.12
N THR A 50 -10.88 8.55 6.89
CA THR A 50 -11.31 9.45 5.82
C THR A 50 -11.70 8.65 4.59
N PHE A 51 -12.54 9.24 3.74
CA PHE A 51 -13.06 8.60 2.54
C PHE A 51 -13.09 9.59 1.39
N LYS A 52 -13.09 9.05 0.16
CA LYS A 52 -13.24 9.81 -1.08
C LYS A 52 -14.08 9.00 -2.05
N ASP A 53 -14.94 9.70 -2.78
CA ASP A 53 -15.63 9.10 -3.93
C ASP A 53 -14.61 8.86 -5.04
N ILE A 54 -14.39 7.59 -5.36
CA ILE A 54 -13.57 7.15 -6.48
C ILE A 54 -14.42 6.14 -7.26
N TYR A 55 -14.73 6.46 -8.52
CA TYR A 55 -15.60 5.65 -9.39
C TYR A 55 -17.02 5.39 -8.83
N ASN A 56 -17.63 6.38 -8.15
CA ASN A 56 -18.92 6.26 -7.46
C ASN A 56 -18.92 5.27 -6.29
N GLU A 57 -17.73 4.93 -5.78
CA GLU A 57 -17.56 4.14 -4.57
C GLU A 57 -16.92 5.00 -3.47
N ASN A 58 -17.47 4.93 -2.25
CA ASN A 58 -16.94 5.66 -1.12
C ASN A 58 -15.73 4.93 -0.53
N MET A 59 -14.55 5.21 -1.08
CA MET A 59 -13.32 4.47 -0.81
C MET A 59 -12.58 5.02 0.42
N PRO A 60 -12.11 4.16 1.35
CA PRO A 60 -11.33 4.60 2.50
C PRO A 60 -9.93 5.08 2.06
N MET A 61 -9.60 6.31 2.45
CA MET A 61 -8.35 6.99 2.10
C MET A 61 -7.29 6.87 3.18
N SER A 62 -7.72 6.80 4.44
CA SER A 62 -6.84 6.55 5.58
C SER A 62 -7.48 5.59 6.58
N MET A 63 -6.65 4.87 7.33
CA MET A 63 -7.05 3.97 8.40
C MET A 63 -6.22 4.19 9.66
N GLU A 64 -6.84 3.99 10.81
CA GLU A 64 -6.15 3.90 12.10
C GLU A 64 -5.75 2.44 12.34
N VAL A 65 -4.48 2.21 12.61
CA VAL A 65 -3.97 0.90 13.02
C VAL A 65 -3.39 0.97 14.42
N GLU A 66 -3.62 -0.09 15.20
CA GLU A 66 -2.95 -0.33 16.47
C GLU A 66 -1.67 -1.15 16.24
N ILE A 67 -0.55 -0.69 16.76
CA ILE A 67 0.74 -1.40 16.71
C ILE A 67 0.76 -2.44 17.83
N VAL A 68 0.70 -3.71 17.43
CA VAL A 68 0.73 -4.85 18.35
C VAL A 68 2.17 -5.20 18.69
N ALA A 69 3.06 -5.19 17.71
CA ALA A 69 4.48 -5.40 17.91
C ALA A 69 5.31 -4.75 16.80
N VAL A 70 6.39 -4.07 17.19
CA VAL A 70 7.41 -3.60 16.25
C VAL A 70 8.38 -4.75 15.95
N TYR A 71 8.61 -5.02 14.68
CA TYR A 71 9.58 -6.01 14.21
C TYR A 71 10.86 -5.35 13.73
N LYS A 72 10.78 -4.15 13.16
CA LYS A 72 11.91 -3.34 12.71
C LYS A 72 11.64 -1.85 12.91
N GLY A 73 12.68 -1.09 13.23
CA GLY A 73 12.59 0.37 13.39
C GLY A 73 12.13 0.79 14.78
N GLN A 74 11.75 2.06 14.91
CA GLN A 74 11.31 2.65 16.18
C GLN A 74 10.00 3.39 15.97
N GLU A 75 9.00 3.04 16.78
CA GLU A 75 7.73 3.73 16.89
C GLU A 75 7.23 3.56 18.32
N THR A 76 6.81 4.66 18.94
CA THR A 76 6.39 4.69 20.35
C THR A 76 4.89 4.89 20.49
N ARG A 77 4.23 5.40 19.44
CA ARG A 77 2.78 5.56 19.38
C ARG A 77 2.13 4.18 19.33
N LYS A 78 1.07 3.99 20.11
CA LYS A 78 0.26 2.75 20.06
C LYS A 78 -0.62 2.70 18.81
N LYS A 79 -1.00 3.86 18.28
CA LYS A 79 -1.89 4.00 17.13
C LYS A 79 -1.30 4.98 16.14
N VAL A 80 -1.39 4.64 14.86
CA VAL A 80 -0.87 5.46 13.77
C VAL A 80 -1.86 5.48 12.61
N THR A 81 -1.78 6.54 11.81
CA THR A 81 -2.57 6.67 10.58
C THR A 81 -1.79 6.08 9.41
N VAL A 82 -2.48 5.30 8.59
CA VAL A 82 -1.94 4.74 7.35
C VAL A 82 -2.78 5.24 6.18
N TRP A 83 -2.12 5.78 5.16
CA TRP A 83 -2.74 6.32 3.96
C TRP A 83 -2.65 5.35 2.78
N GLY A 84 -3.76 5.20 2.07
CA GLY A 84 -3.86 4.38 0.86
C GLY A 84 -3.81 5.20 -0.40
N ASP A 85 -4.34 4.61 -1.47
CA ASP A 85 -4.33 5.21 -2.80
C ASP A 85 -5.55 6.10 -3.06
N ASN A 86 -5.30 7.18 -3.81
CA ASN A 86 -6.33 8.04 -4.40
C ASN A 86 -6.50 7.80 -5.92
N GLY A 87 -5.80 6.79 -6.45
CA GLY A 87 -5.80 6.36 -7.85
C GLY A 87 -4.47 6.56 -8.58
N ILE A 88 -3.51 7.29 -8.00
CA ILE A 88 -2.23 7.64 -8.65
C ILE A 88 -0.99 7.52 -7.74
N LEU A 89 -1.14 7.09 -6.48
CA LEU A 89 -0.06 7.15 -5.47
C LEU A 89 0.72 5.84 -5.33
N CYS A 90 0.45 4.82 -6.16
CA CYS A 90 1.12 3.52 -6.09
C CYS A 90 0.97 2.83 -4.73
N ARG A 91 -0.21 2.98 -4.13
CA ARG A 91 -0.57 2.42 -2.83
C ARG A 91 -1.70 1.41 -3.03
N PRO A 92 -1.95 0.50 -2.08
CA PRO A 92 -3.18 -0.29 -2.12
C PRO A 92 -4.38 0.57 -1.73
N TYR A 93 -5.57 0.21 -2.25
CA TYR A 93 -6.83 0.67 -1.68
C TYR A 93 -6.99 0.10 -0.27
N LEU A 94 -7.40 0.93 0.70
CA LEU A 94 -7.47 0.48 2.09
C LEU A 94 -8.63 -0.47 2.37
N SER A 95 -9.58 -0.60 1.44
CA SER A 95 -10.64 -1.62 1.48
C SER A 95 -10.09 -3.05 1.47
N THR A 96 -8.84 -3.26 1.02
CA THR A 96 -8.13 -4.54 1.14
C THR A 96 -7.88 -4.94 2.61
N PHE A 97 -7.75 -3.97 3.52
CA PHE A 97 -7.41 -4.21 4.93
C PHE A 97 -8.67 -4.14 5.80
N LYS A 98 -9.13 -5.30 6.29
CA LYS A 98 -10.39 -5.40 7.02
C LYS A 98 -10.22 -4.93 8.47
N THR A 99 -11.16 -4.12 8.94
CA THR A 99 -11.22 -3.74 10.36
C THR A 99 -11.30 -4.98 11.25
N GLY A 100 -10.54 -4.98 12.35
CA GLY A 100 -10.44 -6.11 13.29
C GLY A 100 -9.38 -7.15 12.93
N ASN A 101 -8.92 -7.18 11.68
CA ASN A 101 -7.88 -8.12 11.21
C ASN A 101 -6.47 -7.62 11.52
N TYR A 102 -5.53 -8.57 11.48
CA TYR A 102 -4.12 -8.35 11.78
C TYR A 102 -3.27 -8.53 10.53
N TYR A 103 -2.22 -7.73 10.43
CA TYR A 103 -1.32 -7.73 9.29
C TYR A 103 0.11 -7.48 9.75
N VAL A 104 1.08 -8.11 9.10
CA VAL A 104 2.49 -7.69 9.20
C VAL A 104 2.75 -6.79 8.00
N ILE A 105 3.15 -5.54 8.25
CA ILE A 105 3.29 -4.52 7.21
C ILE A 105 4.71 -3.94 7.26
N ALA A 106 5.32 -3.83 6.10
CA ALA A 106 6.50 -3.02 5.85
C ALA A 106 6.01 -1.62 5.45
N PHE A 107 6.30 -0.61 6.25
CA PHE A 107 5.76 0.73 6.07
C PHE A 107 6.76 1.66 5.38
N ASN A 108 6.23 2.51 4.52
CA ASN A 108 6.89 3.73 4.08
C ASN A 108 6.42 4.89 4.96
N ARG A 109 7.28 5.89 5.15
CA ARG A 109 6.82 7.16 5.72
C ARG A 109 5.84 7.80 4.74
N ALA A 110 4.75 8.33 5.28
CA ALA A 110 3.90 9.23 4.52
C ALA A 110 4.67 10.50 4.16
N SER A 111 4.14 11.25 3.19
CA SER A 111 4.65 12.56 2.82
C SER A 111 3.54 13.58 2.97
N GLU A 112 3.89 14.83 3.28
CA GLU A 112 2.94 15.92 3.14
C GLU A 112 2.61 16.23 1.67
N THR A 113 1.39 16.71 1.43
CA THR A 113 0.86 17.11 0.10
C THR A 113 1.77 18.09 -0.64
N SER A 114 2.50 18.93 0.10
CA SER A 114 3.46 19.92 -0.44
C SER A 114 4.63 19.31 -1.21
N ARG A 115 4.90 18.00 -1.08
CA ARG A 115 5.99 17.30 -1.78
C ARG A 115 5.53 16.40 -2.94
N GLY A 116 4.25 16.46 -3.31
CA GLY A 116 3.75 15.98 -4.61
C GLY A 116 3.34 14.50 -4.71
N LEU A 117 3.35 13.72 -3.62
CA LEU A 117 2.93 12.31 -3.62
C LEU A 117 2.17 11.94 -2.34
N ALA A 118 1.11 12.67 -2.06
CA ALA A 118 0.35 12.50 -0.83
C ALA A 118 -1.12 12.89 -0.98
N SER A 119 -1.95 12.31 -0.11
CA SER A 119 -3.36 12.65 -0.01
C SER A 119 -3.55 13.96 0.77
N GLU A 120 -4.70 14.59 0.58
CA GLU A 120 -5.08 15.77 1.37
C GLU A 120 -5.20 15.39 2.85
N GLY A 121 -4.51 16.13 3.72
CA GLY A 121 -4.48 15.88 5.16
C GLY A 121 -3.43 14.85 5.61
N GLU A 122 -2.70 14.23 4.69
CA GLU A 122 -1.57 13.34 4.99
C GLU A 122 -0.41 14.13 5.60
N LYS A 123 0.16 13.61 6.70
CA LYS A 123 1.24 14.24 7.46
C LYS A 123 2.51 13.41 7.38
N ASP A 124 3.67 14.04 7.53
CA ASP A 124 4.98 13.35 7.57
C ASP A 124 5.12 12.35 8.72
N SER A 125 4.30 12.50 9.77
CA SER A 125 4.23 11.57 10.89
C SER A 125 3.42 10.30 10.59
N ASP A 126 2.70 10.25 9.48
CA ASP A 126 1.84 9.12 9.13
C ASP A 126 2.63 8.07 8.33
N TYR A 127 1.97 6.99 7.94
CA TYR A 127 2.55 5.92 7.13
C TYR A 127 1.78 5.68 5.84
N SER A 128 2.44 5.04 4.89
CA SER A 128 1.84 4.51 3.66
C SER A 128 2.37 3.11 3.36
N ILE A 129 1.71 2.43 2.43
CA ILE A 129 2.06 1.08 1.98
C ILE A 129 2.26 1.13 0.47
N SER A 130 3.35 0.56 -0.03
CA SER A 130 3.58 0.48 -1.48
C SER A 130 2.89 -0.75 -2.07
N ILE A 131 2.39 -0.64 -3.30
CA ILE A 131 1.94 -1.80 -4.09
C ILE A 131 3.07 -2.43 -4.92
N CYS A 132 4.25 -1.79 -4.95
CA CYS A 132 5.39 -2.18 -5.79
C CYS A 132 6.18 -3.36 -5.19
N GLY A 133 5.51 -4.49 -5.01
CA GLY A 133 6.03 -5.66 -4.31
C GLY A 133 5.11 -6.08 -3.17
N GLU A 134 5.56 -7.02 -2.35
CA GLU A 134 4.74 -7.61 -1.30
C GLU A 134 4.96 -6.90 0.04
N TYR A 135 4.30 -5.77 0.25
CA TYR A 135 4.53 -4.94 1.44
C TYR A 135 3.72 -5.34 2.68
N TRP A 136 2.82 -6.33 2.57
CA TRP A 136 2.05 -6.82 3.69
C TRP A 136 1.77 -8.31 3.61
N LEU A 137 1.55 -8.90 4.79
CA LEU A 137 1.09 -10.27 4.98
C LEU A 137 -0.14 -10.26 5.89
N GLU A 138 -1.13 -11.10 5.59
CA GLU A 138 -2.26 -11.32 6.50
C GLU A 138 -1.81 -12.18 7.67
N ALA A 139 -2.09 -11.75 8.90
CA ALA A 139 -1.69 -12.45 10.11
C ALA A 139 -2.86 -13.20 10.76
N ASP A 140 -2.66 -14.49 11.01
CA ASP A 140 -3.52 -15.34 11.83
C ASP A 140 -2.97 -15.36 13.25
N MET A 141 -3.67 -14.67 14.16
CA MET A 141 -3.26 -14.54 15.56
C MET A 141 -3.51 -15.80 16.40
N GLN A 142 -4.34 -16.73 15.94
CA GLN A 142 -4.54 -18.02 16.61
C GLN A 142 -3.40 -18.96 16.24
N ARG A 143 -3.11 -19.08 14.93
CA ARG A 143 -2.03 -19.94 14.42
C ARG A 143 -0.63 -19.34 14.58
N LYS A 144 -0.54 -18.04 14.91
CA LYS A 144 0.72 -17.27 15.04
C LYS A 144 1.54 -17.28 13.75
N THR A 145 0.86 -17.06 12.64
CA THR A 145 1.47 -17.10 11.30
C THR A 145 1.03 -15.93 10.44
N ALA A 146 1.77 -15.65 9.37
CA ALA A 146 1.38 -14.71 8.34
C ALA A 146 1.54 -15.31 6.93
N LYS A 147 0.72 -14.85 5.99
CA LYS A 147 0.73 -15.33 4.60
C LYS A 147 0.50 -14.21 3.59
N SER A 148 1.01 -14.42 2.38
CA SER A 148 0.73 -13.58 1.23
C SER A 148 -0.76 -13.60 0.88
N PRO A 149 -1.39 -12.45 0.58
CA PRO A 149 -2.73 -12.44 0.01
C PRO A 149 -2.76 -12.77 -1.49
N THR A 150 -1.63 -12.58 -2.21
CA THR A 150 -1.58 -12.69 -3.67
C THR A 150 -0.91 -13.98 -4.16
N THR A 151 -0.05 -14.60 -3.36
CA THR A 151 0.71 -15.78 -3.79
C THR A 151 0.20 -17.05 -3.11
N THR A 152 -0.36 -17.98 -3.89
CA THR A 152 -0.78 -19.33 -3.44
C THR A 152 0.39 -20.27 -3.12
N TYR A 153 1.59 -19.94 -3.60
CA TYR A 153 2.79 -20.80 -3.55
C TYR A 153 3.81 -20.45 -2.45
N GLN A 154 3.53 -19.47 -1.58
CA GLN A 154 4.44 -19.15 -0.46
C GLN A 154 4.03 -19.81 0.85
N THR A 155 5.04 -20.36 1.52
CA THR A 155 4.99 -20.98 2.84
C THR A 155 4.49 -20.00 3.88
N GLN A 156 3.46 -20.40 4.62
CA GLN A 156 2.98 -19.71 5.81
C GLN A 156 4.17 -19.45 6.78
N LEU A 157 4.46 -18.19 7.08
CA LEU A 157 5.59 -17.79 7.92
C LEU A 157 5.15 -17.67 9.36
N LYS A 158 5.96 -18.11 10.33
CA LYS A 158 5.62 -17.88 11.75
C LYS A 158 5.91 -16.44 12.14
N LEU A 159 5.00 -15.82 12.91
CA LEU A 159 5.17 -14.45 13.40
C LEU A 159 6.45 -14.28 14.23
N LYS A 160 6.85 -15.31 14.98
CA LYS A 160 8.10 -15.31 15.76
C LYS A 160 9.34 -15.27 14.86
N GLU A 161 9.33 -16.03 13.76
CA GLU A 161 10.44 -16.10 12.81
C GLU A 161 10.56 -14.77 12.06
N LEU A 162 9.43 -14.20 11.62
CA LEU A 162 9.38 -12.85 11.04
C LEU A 162 9.96 -11.80 11.99
N LYS A 163 9.58 -11.83 13.27
CA LYS A 163 10.10 -10.88 14.26
C LYS A 163 11.62 -11.02 14.44
N LEU A 164 12.16 -12.23 14.39
CA LEU A 164 13.60 -12.47 14.54
C LEU A 164 14.38 -12.04 13.31
N ALA A 165 13.79 -12.12 12.12
CA ALA A 165 14.46 -11.77 10.86
C ALA A 165 14.82 -10.28 10.72
N PHE A 166 14.18 -9.39 11.48
CA PHE A 166 14.37 -7.94 11.37
C PHE A 166 14.85 -7.24 12.65
N ARG A 167 15.30 -8.04 13.63
CA ARG A 167 15.74 -7.55 14.94
C ARG A 167 17.18 -7.01 14.91
#